data_AF-A0A553CMN9-F1
#
_entry.id   AF-A0A553CMN9-F1
#
_cell.length_a   1.000
_cell.length_b   1.000
_cell.length_c   1.000
_cell.angle_alpha   90.00
_cell.angle_beta   90.00
_cell.angle_gamma   90.00
#
_symmetry.space_group_name_H-M   'P 1'
#
loop_
_entity.id
_entity.type
_entity.pdbx_description
1 polymer ?
#
loop_
_entity_poly.entity_id
_entity_poly.type
_entity_poly.pdbx_seq_one_letter_code
_entity_poly.pdbx_strand_id
1 'polypeptide(L)'
;MKKHTYFLISCLVILFSITTSYAQDKEAKITLTFKKIDSVNVCKAFVTSEGQPVIEVPVNLSVKRLFAKLPIGDAIATDSTGVATFEFPNDIPSKNGKLTLFASIVDDENYMNSETSGEVNWGTVVVTDNSNIDERSFSAGRDRAPIYFITISLLILGLIWGTLLFAVLQVFKIKKLGKIQEIKE
;
A
#
# COMPACT_ATOMS: atom_id res chain seq x y z
N MET A 1 -9.75 50.74 29.27
CA MET A 1 -10.49 49.79 28.41
C MET A 1 -10.19 49.96 26.92
N LYS A 2 -10.34 51.15 26.31
CA LYS A 2 -10.11 51.37 24.86
C LYS A 2 -8.76 50.85 24.31
N LYS A 3 -7.65 51.04 25.04
CA LYS A 3 -6.31 50.61 24.58
C LYS A 3 -6.15 49.07 24.46
N HIS A 4 -6.77 48.31 25.36
CA HIS A 4 -6.79 46.84 25.26
C HIS A 4 -7.71 46.36 24.14
N THR A 5 -8.81 47.06 23.88
CA THR A 5 -9.72 46.77 22.77
C THR A 5 -9.02 46.99 21.42
N TYR A 6 -8.24 48.06 21.25
CA TYR A 6 -7.46 48.28 20.02
C TYR A 6 -6.36 47.23 19.83
N PHE A 7 -5.72 46.79 20.92
CA PHE A 7 -4.71 45.72 20.85
C PHE A 7 -5.33 44.37 20.46
N LEU A 8 -6.50 44.02 21.03
CA LEU A 8 -7.24 42.82 20.67
C LEU A 8 -7.73 42.85 19.21
N ILE A 9 -8.22 44.00 18.74
CA ILE A 9 -8.64 44.17 17.34
C ILE A 9 -7.43 44.04 16.40
N SER A 10 -6.29 44.64 16.72
CA SER A 10 -5.06 44.50 15.94
C SER A 10 -4.59 43.04 15.86
N CYS A 11 -4.62 42.32 16.98
CA CYS A 11 -4.28 40.89 17.02
C CYS A 11 -5.24 40.04 16.17
N LEU A 12 -6.55 40.33 16.22
CA LEU A 12 -7.56 39.66 15.40
C LEU A 12 -7.35 39.90 13.90
N VAL A 13 -6.99 41.13 13.49
CA VAL A 13 -6.71 41.47 12.09
C VAL A 13 -5.42 40.78 11.59
N ILE A 14 -4.39 40.72 12.42
CA ILE A 14 -3.14 40.01 12.10
C ILE A 14 -3.41 38.50 11.97
N LEU A 15 -4.16 37.91 12.89
CA LEU A 15 -4.55 36.49 12.83
C LEU A 15 -5.40 36.18 11.59
N PHE A 16 -6.34 37.07 11.23
CA PHE A 16 -7.16 36.90 10.02
C PHE A 16 -6.33 36.96 8.74
N SER A 17 -5.33 37.85 8.68
CA SER A 17 -4.42 37.96 7.52
C SER A 17 -3.52 36.73 7.35
N ILE A 18 -3.13 36.07 8.45
CA ILE A 18 -2.33 34.83 8.38
C ILE A 18 -3.19 33.67 7.84
N THR A 19 -4.49 33.63 8.16
CA THR A 19 -5.37 32.54 7.67
C THR A 19 -5.70 32.60 6.18
N THR A 20 -5.72 33.78 5.55
CA THR A 20 -6.04 33.91 4.12
C THR A 20 -4.87 33.53 3.21
N SER A 21 -3.64 33.54 3.71
CA SER A 21 -2.45 33.18 2.92
C SER A 21 -2.32 31.68 2.66
N TYR A 22 -3.00 30.83 3.43
CA TYR A 22 -2.96 29.37 3.32
C TYR A 22 -4.18 28.76 2.59
N ALA A 23 -5.13 29.58 2.10
CA ALA A 23 -6.47 29.11 1.74
C ALA A 23 -6.89 29.39 0.29
N GLN A 24 -5.96 29.55 -0.65
CA GLN A 24 -6.29 29.81 -2.06
C GLN A 24 -5.66 28.78 -3.01
N ASP A 25 -5.69 27.49 -2.65
CA ASP A 25 -5.34 26.43 -3.59
C ASP A 25 -6.46 26.34 -4.63
N LYS A 26 -6.14 26.70 -5.88
CA LYS A 26 -7.11 26.61 -6.97
C LYS A 26 -7.34 25.14 -7.31
N GLU A 27 -8.58 24.78 -7.59
CA GLU A 27 -8.90 23.43 -8.03
C GLU A 27 -8.41 23.23 -9.47
N ALA A 28 -7.59 22.19 -9.67
CA ALA A 28 -7.10 21.78 -10.98
C ALA A 28 -7.72 20.44 -11.38
N LYS A 29 -8.24 20.37 -12.60
CA LYS A 29 -8.80 19.16 -13.20
C LYS A 29 -7.78 18.57 -14.17
N ILE A 30 -7.54 17.27 -14.04
CA ILE A 30 -6.63 16.53 -14.92
C ILE A 30 -7.45 15.62 -15.84
N THR A 31 -7.17 15.67 -17.13
CA THR A 31 -7.73 14.77 -18.15
C THR A 31 -6.62 13.98 -18.81
N LEU A 32 -6.76 12.64 -18.83
CA LEU A 32 -5.78 11.75 -19.44
C LEU A 32 -6.15 11.40 -20.87
N THR A 33 -5.17 11.45 -21.77
CA THR A 33 -5.30 10.96 -23.15
C THR A 33 -4.15 9.99 -23.44
N PHE A 34 -4.51 8.85 -24.03
CA PHE A 34 -3.58 7.77 -24.34
C PHE A 34 -3.39 7.68 -25.85
N LYS A 35 -2.13 7.73 -26.31
CA LYS A 35 -1.78 7.58 -27.72
C LYS A 35 -0.60 6.64 -27.87
N LYS A 36 -0.56 5.91 -28.99
CA LYS A 36 0.61 5.14 -29.39
C LYS A 36 1.28 5.87 -30.55
N ILE A 37 2.55 6.22 -30.39
CA ILE A 37 3.34 6.88 -31.44
C ILE A 37 4.43 5.88 -31.81
N ASP A 38 4.39 5.40 -33.05
CA ASP A 38 5.24 4.35 -33.60
C ASP A 38 5.22 3.05 -32.77
N SER A 39 6.16 2.91 -31.82
CA SER A 39 6.32 1.77 -30.92
C SER A 39 6.33 2.13 -29.43
N VAL A 40 6.21 3.42 -29.09
CA VAL A 40 6.21 3.91 -27.71
C VAL A 40 4.79 4.29 -27.32
N ASN A 41 4.36 3.80 -26.15
CA ASN A 41 3.09 4.21 -25.57
C ASN A 41 3.30 5.58 -24.91
N VAL A 42 2.44 6.55 -25.23
CA VAL A 42 2.55 7.92 -24.74
C VAL A 42 1.28 8.29 -23.99
N CYS A 43 1.46 8.77 -22.76
CA CYS A 43 0.40 9.29 -21.92
C CYS A 43 0.49 10.81 -21.89
N LYS A 44 -0.60 11.50 -22.18
CA LYS A 44 -0.71 12.96 -22.07
C LYS A 44 -1.68 13.30 -20.95
N ALA A 45 -1.20 14.03 -19.96
CA ALA A 45 -2.00 14.59 -18.89
C ALA A 45 -2.27 16.07 -19.19
N PHE A 46 -3.53 16.43 -19.40
CA PHE A 46 -3.97 17.80 -19.61
C PHE A 46 -4.49 18.38 -18.31
N VAL A 47 -3.88 19.46 -17.83
CA VAL A 47 -4.22 20.11 -16.57
C VAL A 47 -4.94 21.43 -16.86
N THR A 48 -6.12 21.60 -16.28
CA THR A 48 -6.96 22.79 -16.47
C THR A 48 -7.48 23.28 -15.13
N SER A 49 -7.39 24.58 -14.87
CA SER A 49 -8.03 25.22 -13.72
C SER A 49 -9.03 26.25 -14.25
N GLU A 50 -10.28 26.19 -13.79
CA GLU A 50 -11.37 27.09 -14.21
C GLU A 50 -11.55 27.23 -15.75
N GLY A 51 -11.19 26.19 -16.51
CA GLY A 51 -11.27 26.18 -17.98
C GLY A 51 -10.04 26.72 -18.71
N GLN A 52 -9.00 27.19 -18.00
CA GLN A 52 -7.73 27.64 -18.58
C GLN A 52 -6.62 26.58 -18.40
N PRO A 53 -5.75 26.38 -19.41
CA PRO A 53 -4.61 25.48 -19.28
C PRO A 53 -3.62 26.00 -18.25
N VAL A 54 -3.10 25.11 -17.42
CA VAL A 54 -2.18 25.45 -16.35
C VAL A 54 -0.75 25.07 -16.74
N ILE A 55 0.17 26.03 -16.68
CA ILE A 55 1.56 25.91 -17.15
C ILE A 55 2.49 25.71 -15.94
N GLU A 56 3.59 24.99 -16.14
CA GLU A 56 4.67 24.78 -15.16
C GLU A 56 4.27 23.99 -13.90
N VAL A 57 3.16 23.25 -13.95
CA VAL A 57 2.74 22.41 -12.82
C VAL A 57 3.37 21.02 -12.91
N PRO A 58 4.06 20.55 -11.85
CA PRO A 58 4.65 19.22 -11.81
C PRO A 58 3.56 18.13 -11.72
N VAL A 59 3.48 17.29 -12.75
CA VAL A 59 2.59 16.14 -12.78
C VAL A 59 3.41 14.86 -12.66
N ASN A 60 2.98 13.93 -11.83
CA ASN A 60 3.54 12.59 -11.70
C ASN A 60 2.57 11.57 -12.32
N LEU A 61 3.09 10.69 -13.19
CA LEU A 61 2.36 9.56 -13.74
C LEU A 61 2.72 8.29 -12.98
N SER A 62 1.72 7.53 -12.52
CA SER A 62 1.93 6.30 -11.76
C SER A 62 1.04 5.15 -12.23
N VAL A 63 1.49 3.90 -12.04
CA VAL A 63 0.73 2.68 -12.33
C VAL A 63 0.25 2.03 -11.02
N LYS A 64 -0.99 1.53 -11.00
CA LYS A 64 -1.50 0.72 -9.88
C LYS A 64 -0.73 -0.59 -9.74
N ARG A 65 -0.09 -0.82 -8.59
CA ARG A 65 0.48 -2.12 -8.19
C ARG A 65 -0.20 -2.65 -6.92
N LEU A 66 0.24 -3.81 -6.45
CA LEU A 66 -0.40 -4.54 -5.34
C LEU A 66 -0.52 -3.73 -4.05
N PHE A 67 0.52 -2.97 -3.69
CA PHE A 67 0.60 -2.27 -2.40
C PHE A 67 0.86 -0.76 -2.53
N ALA A 68 1.17 -0.27 -3.74
CA ALA A 68 1.51 1.11 -3.97
C ALA A 68 1.22 1.52 -5.42
N LYS A 69 1.22 2.83 -5.67
CA LYS A 69 1.29 3.42 -7.00
C LYS A 69 2.77 3.53 -7.37
N LEU A 70 3.16 2.91 -8.47
CA LEU A 70 4.54 2.94 -8.96
C LEU A 70 4.70 4.13 -9.90
N PRO A 71 5.52 5.15 -9.56
CA PRO A 71 5.78 6.26 -10.46
C PRO A 71 6.51 5.79 -11.72
N ILE A 72 6.15 6.37 -12.85
CA ILE A 72 6.71 6.12 -14.17
C ILE A 72 7.59 7.32 -14.51
N GLY A 73 8.84 7.24 -14.05
CA GLY A 73 9.80 8.33 -14.15
C GLY A 73 9.56 9.43 -13.11
N ASP A 74 10.19 10.57 -13.34
CA ASP A 74 10.09 11.76 -12.49
C ASP A 74 8.87 12.61 -12.87
N ALA A 75 8.50 13.56 -12.00
CA ALA A 75 7.45 14.51 -12.29
C ALA A 75 7.85 15.43 -13.46
N ILE A 76 6.95 15.63 -14.41
CA ILE A 76 7.16 16.48 -15.59
C ILE A 76 6.25 17.70 -15.47
N ALA A 77 6.84 18.89 -15.63
CA ALA A 77 6.10 20.14 -15.64
C ALA A 77 5.24 20.27 -16.91
N THR A 78 4.04 20.85 -16.78
CA THR A 78 3.15 21.09 -17.92
C THR A 78 3.69 22.17 -18.88
N ASP A 79 3.49 21.96 -20.17
CA ASP A 79 3.91 22.89 -21.23
C ASP A 79 3.00 24.14 -21.32
N SER A 80 3.27 25.02 -22.30
CA SER A 80 2.47 26.23 -22.58
C SER A 80 1.00 25.94 -22.92
N THR A 81 0.67 24.70 -23.25
CA THR A 81 -0.70 24.25 -23.51
C THR A 81 -1.33 23.55 -22.31
N GLY A 82 -0.62 23.44 -21.18
CA GLY A 82 -1.07 22.72 -19.99
C GLY A 82 -0.98 21.20 -20.11
N VAL A 83 -0.12 20.69 -21.00
CA VAL A 83 0.07 19.26 -21.22
C VAL A 83 1.39 18.80 -20.64
N ALA A 84 1.35 17.75 -19.81
CA ALA A 84 2.52 16.95 -19.45
C ALA A 84 2.52 15.65 -20.27
N THR A 85 3.62 15.39 -20.98
CA THR A 85 3.76 14.22 -21.86
C THR A 85 4.74 13.22 -21.24
N PHE A 86 4.29 11.98 -21.07
CA PHE A 86 5.07 10.90 -20.49
C PHE A 86 5.23 9.76 -21.49
N GLU A 87 6.45 9.25 -21.61
CA GLU A 87 6.72 8.00 -22.30
C GLU A 87 6.49 6.83 -21.35
N PHE A 88 5.66 5.88 -21.80
CA PHE A 88 5.27 4.73 -21.00
C PHE A 88 6.07 3.49 -21.43
N PRO A 89 6.79 2.84 -20.50
CA PRO A 89 7.58 1.67 -20.82
C PRO A 89 6.69 0.46 -21.14
N ASN A 90 7.13 -0.37 -22.10
CA ASN A 90 6.33 -1.50 -22.61
C ASN A 90 6.49 -2.80 -21.80
N ASP A 91 7.39 -2.83 -20.81
CA ASP A 91 7.78 -4.02 -20.05
C ASP A 91 6.97 -4.21 -18.75
N ILE A 92 5.97 -3.37 -18.50
CA ILE A 92 5.19 -3.42 -17.26
C ILE A 92 4.30 -4.68 -17.25
N PRO A 93 4.49 -5.60 -16.28
CA PRO A 93 3.75 -6.85 -16.25
C PRO A 93 2.32 -6.65 -15.72
N SER A 94 1.34 -7.27 -16.39
CA SER A 94 -0.06 -7.34 -15.96
C SER A 94 -0.64 -8.74 -16.18
N LYS A 95 -1.62 -9.13 -15.36
CA LYS A 95 -2.31 -10.42 -15.48
C LYS A 95 -3.13 -10.53 -16.76
N ASN A 96 -3.80 -9.44 -17.15
CA ASN A 96 -4.76 -9.42 -18.28
C ASN A 96 -4.37 -8.35 -19.33
N GLY A 97 -3.14 -7.82 -19.27
CA GLY A 97 -2.69 -6.69 -20.10
C GLY A 97 -3.29 -5.33 -19.72
N LYS A 98 -4.33 -5.30 -18.88
CA LYS A 98 -4.92 -4.08 -18.32
C LYS A 98 -4.01 -3.44 -17.28
N LEU A 99 -3.79 -2.14 -17.38
CA LEU A 99 -3.10 -1.31 -16.41
C LEU A 99 -3.98 -0.11 -16.06
N THR A 100 -4.05 0.22 -14.77
CA THR A 100 -4.68 1.45 -14.29
C THR A 100 -3.58 2.47 -14.05
N LEU A 101 -3.64 3.57 -14.77
CA LEU A 101 -2.74 4.72 -14.67
C LEU A 101 -3.38 5.80 -13.80
N PHE A 102 -2.54 6.50 -13.05
CA PHE A 102 -2.90 7.64 -12.22
C PHE A 102 -2.01 8.81 -12.62
N ALA A 103 -2.60 9.98 -12.86
CA ALA A 103 -1.86 11.22 -12.96
C ALA A 103 -2.23 12.10 -11.77
N SER A 104 -1.21 12.58 -11.05
CA SER A 104 -1.37 13.40 -9.85
C SER A 104 -0.48 14.63 -9.91
N ILE A 105 -1.00 15.79 -9.51
CA ILE A 105 -0.18 16.98 -9.25
C ILE A 105 0.56 16.77 -7.92
N VAL A 106 1.85 17.08 -7.89
CA VAL A 106 2.71 16.85 -6.71
C VAL A 106 3.37 18.16 -6.29
N ASP A 107 3.08 18.61 -5.07
CA ASP A 107 3.83 19.66 -4.37
C ASP A 107 3.87 21.00 -5.14
N ASP A 108 2.69 21.51 -5.49
CA ASP A 108 2.52 22.82 -6.11
C ASP A 108 1.94 23.82 -5.08
N GLU A 109 2.51 25.02 -5.00
CA GLU A 109 2.08 26.06 -4.05
C GLU A 109 0.77 26.76 -4.44
N ASN A 110 0.35 26.65 -5.71
CA ASN A 110 -0.79 27.39 -6.26
C ASN A 110 -2.02 26.51 -6.49
N TYR A 111 -1.83 25.19 -6.64
CA TYR A 111 -2.89 24.24 -6.99
C TYR A 111 -2.97 23.08 -6.02
N MET A 112 -4.20 22.72 -5.66
CA MET A 112 -4.46 21.58 -4.78
C MET A 112 -4.06 20.27 -5.48
N ASN A 113 -3.52 19.31 -4.71
CA ASN A 113 -3.27 17.96 -5.20
C ASN A 113 -4.55 17.34 -5.77
N SER A 114 -4.57 17.18 -7.09
CA SER A 114 -5.63 16.53 -7.84
C SER A 114 -5.10 15.24 -8.43
N GLU A 115 -5.92 14.19 -8.44
CA GLU A 115 -5.59 12.91 -9.04
C GLU A 115 -6.71 12.45 -9.97
N THR A 116 -6.32 11.93 -11.14
CA THR A 116 -7.23 11.27 -12.06
C THR A 116 -6.69 9.91 -12.44
N SER A 117 -7.57 9.01 -12.87
CA SER A 117 -7.20 7.65 -13.27
C SER A 117 -7.78 7.26 -14.62
N GLY A 118 -7.07 6.38 -15.33
CA GLY A 118 -7.53 5.82 -16.61
C GLY A 118 -7.00 4.41 -16.82
N GLU A 119 -7.76 3.58 -17.55
CA GLU A 119 -7.37 2.21 -17.86
C GLU A 119 -6.84 2.10 -19.29
N VAL A 120 -5.75 1.34 -19.46
CA VAL A 120 -5.11 1.06 -20.75
C VAL A 120 -4.72 -0.41 -20.87
N ASN A 121 -4.70 -0.95 -22.08
CA ASN A 121 -4.26 -2.32 -22.38
C ASN A 121 -2.81 -2.33 -22.88
N TRP A 122 -1.87 -1.83 -22.07
CA TRP A 122 -0.45 -1.74 -22.42
C TRP A 122 0.44 -2.70 -21.64
N GLY A 123 -0.13 -3.44 -20.67
CA GLY A 123 0.64 -4.37 -19.86
C GLY A 123 1.07 -5.59 -20.65
N THR A 124 2.30 -6.02 -20.42
CA THR A 124 2.78 -7.32 -20.90
C THR A 124 2.07 -8.41 -20.11
N VAL A 125 1.34 -9.29 -20.80
CA VAL A 125 0.65 -10.43 -20.19
C VAL A 125 1.71 -11.41 -19.71
N VAL A 126 1.93 -11.45 -18.40
CA VAL A 126 2.72 -12.51 -17.80
C VAL A 126 1.80 -13.69 -17.60
N VAL A 127 1.92 -14.69 -18.48
CA VAL A 127 1.31 -16.00 -18.25
C VAL A 127 2.04 -16.57 -17.04
N THR A 128 1.42 -16.43 -15.87
CA THR A 128 1.89 -17.19 -14.71
C THR A 128 1.72 -18.65 -15.09
N ASP A 129 2.84 -19.36 -15.28
CA ASP A 129 2.82 -20.81 -15.33
C ASP A 129 2.37 -21.28 -13.95
N ASN A 130 1.05 -21.46 -13.84
CA ASN A 130 0.37 -21.83 -12.62
C ASN A 130 0.64 -23.30 -12.28
N SER A 131 1.48 -24.01 -13.06
CA SER A 131 1.84 -25.39 -12.79
C SER A 131 2.53 -25.57 -11.42
N ASN A 132 3.22 -24.54 -10.92
CA ASN A 132 4.11 -24.65 -9.76
C ASN A 132 3.75 -23.69 -8.59
N ILE A 133 2.54 -23.12 -8.55
CA ILE A 133 2.14 -22.24 -7.42
C ILE A 133 2.11 -23.05 -6.11
N ASP A 134 1.71 -24.32 -6.22
CA ASP A 134 1.72 -25.29 -5.13
C ASP A 134 3.14 -25.62 -4.63
N GLU A 135 4.17 -25.42 -5.46
CA GLU A 135 5.57 -25.67 -5.12
C GLU A 135 6.27 -24.43 -4.54
N ARG A 136 5.80 -23.22 -4.87
CA ARG A 136 6.45 -21.95 -4.50
C ARG A 136 6.05 -21.39 -3.14
N SER A 137 5.00 -21.93 -2.52
CA SER A 137 4.54 -21.43 -1.24
C SER A 137 4.70 -22.49 -0.17
N PHE A 138 5.47 -22.13 0.86
CA PHE A 138 5.73 -22.96 2.02
C PHE A 138 4.44 -23.36 2.77
N SER A 139 3.30 -22.71 2.49
CA SER A 139 1.99 -22.95 3.13
C SER A 139 0.80 -22.84 2.15
N ALA A 140 0.96 -23.01 0.82
CA ALA A 140 -0.12 -22.70 -0.13
C ALA A 140 -1.36 -23.58 -0.04
N GLY A 141 -1.22 -24.82 0.44
CA GLY A 141 -2.36 -25.71 0.61
C GLY A 141 -2.94 -25.59 2.01
N ARG A 142 -4.26 -25.38 2.13
CA ARG A 142 -5.00 -25.59 3.39
C ARG A 142 -4.72 -26.97 4.00
N ASP A 143 -4.42 -27.94 3.16
CA ASP A 143 -4.17 -29.34 3.52
C ASP A 143 -2.67 -29.72 3.54
N ARG A 144 -1.76 -28.74 3.38
CA ARG A 144 -0.30 -28.96 3.31
C ARG A 144 0.44 -28.12 4.34
N ALA A 145 0.13 -28.32 5.62
CA ALA A 145 0.96 -27.75 6.69
C ALA A 145 2.35 -28.42 6.68
N PRO A 146 3.45 -27.64 6.76
CA PRO A 146 4.80 -28.21 6.81
C PRO A 146 4.95 -29.22 7.95
N ILE A 147 5.53 -30.39 7.64
CA ILE A 147 5.67 -31.52 8.57
C ILE A 147 6.35 -31.10 9.87
N TYR A 148 7.33 -30.18 9.80
CA TYR A 148 8.04 -29.67 10.96
C TYR A 148 7.11 -29.03 12.01
N PHE A 149 6.10 -28.26 11.58
CA PHE A 149 5.12 -27.68 12.50
C PHE A 149 4.27 -28.75 13.17
N ILE A 150 3.83 -29.76 12.43
CA ILE A 150 3.05 -30.89 12.98
C ILE A 150 3.90 -31.65 14.00
N THR A 151 5.16 -31.95 13.66
CA THR A 151 6.05 -32.71 14.54
C THR A 151 6.39 -31.97 15.82
N ILE A 152 6.66 -30.65 15.77
CA ILE A 152 7.01 -29.90 16.97
C ILE A 152 5.80 -29.72 17.90
N SER A 153 4.61 -29.48 17.33
CA SER A 153 3.37 -29.38 18.12
C SER A 153 3.04 -30.70 18.82
N LEU A 154 3.14 -31.83 18.11
CA LEU A 154 2.91 -33.15 18.71
C LEU A 154 3.97 -33.50 19.75
N LEU A 155 5.23 -33.12 19.54
CA LEU A 155 6.31 -33.33 20.51
C LEU A 155 6.04 -32.57 21.82
N ILE A 156 5.68 -31.29 21.73
CA ILE A 156 5.36 -30.47 22.91
C ILE A 156 4.16 -31.05 23.67
N LEU A 157 3.08 -31.43 22.96
CA LEU A 157 1.93 -32.10 23.57
C LEU A 157 2.35 -33.42 24.24
N GLY A 158 3.18 -34.22 23.57
CA GLY A 158 3.70 -35.48 24.10
C GLY A 158 4.52 -35.30 25.38
N LEU A 159 5.35 -34.25 25.48
CA LEU A 159 6.12 -33.94 26.70
C LEU A 159 5.20 -33.55 27.85
N ILE A 160 4.17 -32.75 27.59
CA ILE A 160 3.19 -32.34 28.62
C ILE A 160 2.43 -33.56 29.13
N TRP A 161 1.86 -34.37 28.22
CA TRP A 161 1.15 -35.59 28.62
C TRP A 161 2.06 -36.61 29.29
N GLY A 162 3.31 -36.74 28.83
CA GLY A 162 4.32 -37.61 29.40
C GLY A 162 4.66 -37.26 30.85
N THR A 163 4.83 -35.97 31.16
CA THR A 163 5.10 -35.52 32.54
C THR A 163 3.89 -35.76 33.47
N LEU A 164 2.67 -35.53 32.99
CA LEU A 164 1.45 -35.86 33.74
C LEU A 164 1.33 -37.36 34.02
N LEU A 165 1.54 -38.21 33.01
CA LEU A 165 1.50 -39.67 33.17
C LEU A 165 2.56 -40.15 34.17
N PHE A 166 3.78 -39.61 34.08
CA PHE A 166 4.88 -39.93 35.00
C PHE A 166 4.51 -39.60 36.45
N ALA A 167 3.95 -38.41 36.70
CA ALA A 167 3.51 -38.01 38.03
C ALA A 167 2.46 -38.98 38.61
N VAL A 168 1.47 -39.38 37.80
CA VAL A 168 0.43 -40.32 38.22
C VAL A 168 1.02 -41.71 38.54
N LEU A 169 1.91 -42.23 37.71
CA LEU A 169 2.58 -43.51 37.95
C LEU A 169 3.42 -43.49 39.24
N GLN A 170 4.07 -42.36 39.53
CA GLN A 170 4.85 -42.19 40.76
C GLN A 170 3.97 -42.27 42.00
N VAL A 171 2.78 -41.66 41.99
CA VAL A 171 1.80 -41.74 43.09
C VAL A 171 1.33 -43.17 43.31
N PHE A 172 1.02 -43.91 42.23
CA PHE A 172 0.64 -45.33 42.33
C PHE A 172 1.77 -46.19 42.89
N LYS A 173 3.02 -45.94 42.47
CA LYS A 173 4.21 -46.64 42.98
C LYS A 173 4.41 -46.40 44.47
N ILE A 174 4.27 -45.16 44.94
CA ILE A 174 4.36 -44.82 46.37
C ILE A 174 3.25 -45.52 47.16
N LYS A 175 2.00 -45.48 46.68
CA LYS A 175 0.88 -46.17 47.35
C LYS A 175 1.11 -47.69 47.46
N LYS A 176 1.67 -48.31 46.43
CA LYS A 176 2.00 -49.75 46.45
C LYS A 176 3.11 -50.07 47.45
N LEU A 177 4.15 -49.23 47.53
CA LEU A 177 5.26 -49.42 48.47
C LEU A 177 4.83 -49.21 49.93
N GLY A 178 4.00 -48.20 50.21
CA GLY A 178 3.45 -47.97 51.55
C GLY A 178 2.62 -49.14 52.07
N LYS A 179 1.75 -49.72 51.21
CA LYS A 179 0.91 -50.88 51.58
C LYS A 179 1.73 -52.13 51.92
N ILE A 180 2.90 -52.33 51.29
CA ILE A 180 3.78 -53.48 51.57
C ILE A 180 4.45 -53.33 52.94
N GLN A 181 4.69 -52.10 53.40
CA GLN A 181 5.36 -51.81 54.66
C GLN A 181 4.42 -52.00 55.86
N GLU A 182 3.15 -51.59 55.75
CA GLU A 182 2.10 -51.86 56.76
C GLU A 182 1.80 -53.35 56.97
N ILE A 183 2.05 -54.22 55.99
CA ILE A 183 1.85 -55.67 56.12
C ILE A 183 3.03 -56.33 56.86
N LYS A 184 4.16 -55.63 56.99
CA LYS A 184 5.42 -56.18 57.51
C LYS A 184 5.68 -55.80 58.98
N GLU A 185 4.98 -54.79 59.50
CA GLU A 185 4.85 -54.49 60.94
C GLU A 185 3.67 -55.26 61.54
#